data_AF-A0A0G4KEA5-F1
#
_entry.id   AF-A0A0G4KEA5-F1
#
_cell.length_a   1.000
_cell.length_b   1.000
_cell.length_c   1.000
_cell.angle_alpha   90.00
_cell.angle_beta   90.00
_cell.angle_gamma   90.00
#
_symmetry.space_group_name_H-M   'P 1'
#
loop_
_entity.id
_entity.type
_entity.pdbx_description
1 polymer ?
#
loop_
_entity_poly.entity_id
_entity_poly.type
_entity_poly.pdbx_seq_one_letter_code
_entity_poly.pdbx_strand_id
1 'polypeptide(L)'
;ASHTTARRQVAMSQDERSAREVKDHLLFEIATEVAHRVGGIYSVIKSKAPVTTAEYGERYTLIGPLNHQSAAVEVEELEPTVPELAATINSMKERGIGILYGRWLIEGAPRVLLFDTKTAYKFLDEWKTDLWNVASIPSPPNDDETNEAIVFGYLVAWFLGEFVCHEKKKAVIAHFHEWLAGVALPLCKKRRIDVTTIFTTHATLLGRYLCAGSVDFYNNLQWFDVDAEAGKRGIYHRYCIERAAAHACDVFTTVSHITAYESEHLLKRKPDGVLPNGLNVTKFSAVHEFQNLHQQAKEKIHEFGDEEEDTILGVEQKISRPFSVPGSPRDRSGMMTPGDFASLQEGREGLSTEDYVAWKLPEEEDPEEYPFPLTLRTKRVGPPSPLDGVPLQPTNGNGTSSSS
;
A
#
# COMPACT_ATOMS: atom_id res chain seq x y z
N ALA A 1 -60.00 -16.07 -8.48
CA ALA A 1 -59.11 -15.73 -9.61
C ALA A 1 -59.12 -14.22 -9.76
N SER A 2 -58.25 -13.51 -9.03
CA SER A 2 -56.85 -13.16 -9.40
C SER A 2 -56.82 -11.78 -10.06
N HIS A 3 -56.72 -10.73 -9.24
CA HIS A 3 -55.48 -10.02 -8.87
C HIS A 3 -55.03 -9.03 -9.94
N THR A 4 -55.52 -7.79 -9.80
CA THR A 4 -54.98 -6.59 -10.43
C THR A 4 -53.80 -6.12 -9.58
N THR A 5 -52.58 -6.47 -10.00
CA THR A 5 -51.34 -6.12 -9.28
C THR A 5 -51.02 -4.65 -9.45
N ALA A 6 -51.06 -3.93 -8.33
CA ALA A 6 -50.53 -2.59 -8.18
C ALA A 6 -49.03 -2.57 -8.53
N ARG A 7 -48.67 -1.81 -9.58
CA ARG A 7 -47.29 -1.33 -9.77
C ARG A 7 -47.02 -0.27 -8.71
N ARG A 8 -46.62 -0.72 -7.52
CA ARG A 8 -46.01 0.14 -6.50
C ARG A 8 -44.61 0.47 -7.01
N GLN A 9 -44.43 1.69 -7.50
CA GLN A 9 -43.11 2.31 -7.61
C GLN A 9 -42.44 2.19 -6.25
N VAL A 10 -41.43 1.31 -6.14
CA VAL A 10 -40.44 1.41 -5.08
C VAL A 10 -39.46 2.48 -5.55
N ALA A 11 -39.88 3.73 -5.46
CA ALA A 11 -38.93 4.81 -5.26
C ALA A 11 -38.39 4.57 -3.86
N MET A 12 -37.24 3.89 -3.76
CA MET A 12 -36.45 3.90 -2.54
C MET A 12 -36.22 5.38 -2.22
N SER A 13 -36.73 5.82 -1.07
CA SER A 13 -36.33 7.10 -0.50
C SER A 13 -34.81 7.11 -0.51
N GLN A 14 -34.24 8.20 -1.02
CA GLN A 14 -32.88 8.59 -0.67
C GLN A 14 -32.92 8.88 0.84
N ASP A 15 -32.96 7.83 1.65
CA ASP A 15 -32.89 7.94 3.09
C ASP A 15 -31.61 8.66 3.43
N GLU A 16 -31.76 9.68 4.27
CA GLU A 16 -30.74 10.50 4.89
C GLU A 16 -29.59 9.63 5.41
N ARG A 17 -28.63 9.28 4.55
CA ARG A 17 -27.33 8.81 5.03
C ARG A 17 -26.69 10.02 5.68
N SER A 18 -26.81 10.12 7.00
CA SER A 18 -26.04 11.06 7.80
C SER A 18 -24.58 10.93 7.38
N ALA A 19 -23.95 12.05 7.03
CA ALA A 19 -22.56 12.05 6.60
C ALA A 19 -21.69 11.38 7.68
N ARG A 20 -20.87 10.41 7.26
CA ARG A 20 -19.94 9.73 8.16
C ARG A 20 -18.87 10.71 8.66
N GLU A 21 -18.42 10.52 9.89
CA GLU A 21 -17.34 11.29 10.48
C GLU A 21 -16.00 10.96 9.79
N VAL A 22 -15.36 11.99 9.24
CA VAL A 22 -14.12 11.86 8.47
C VAL A 22 -12.86 12.02 9.33
N LYS A 23 -12.93 12.78 10.44
CA LYS A 23 -11.73 13.05 11.26
C LYS A 23 -11.21 11.79 11.95
N ASP A 24 -12.10 11.03 12.60
CA ASP A 24 -11.76 9.81 13.31
C ASP A 24 -12.06 8.53 12.48
N HIS A 25 -11.81 8.61 11.18
CA HIS A 25 -12.06 7.51 10.23
C HIS A 25 -11.26 6.25 10.56
N LEU A 26 -11.73 5.10 10.08
CA LEU A 26 -11.07 3.81 10.22
C LEU A 26 -10.16 3.54 9.01
N LEU A 27 -9.04 2.86 9.23
CA LEU A 27 -8.10 2.47 8.19
C LEU A 27 -7.92 0.96 8.20
N PHE A 28 -8.33 0.32 7.10
CA PHE A 28 -7.96 -1.04 6.75
C PHE A 28 -6.86 -0.98 5.70
N GLU A 29 -5.72 -1.61 5.98
CA GLU A 29 -4.61 -1.71 5.03
C GLU A 29 -4.42 -3.16 4.63
N ILE A 30 -4.51 -3.45 3.33
CA ILE A 30 -4.71 -4.78 2.78
C ILE A 30 -3.53 -5.13 1.88
N ALA A 31 -2.84 -6.22 2.21
CA ALA A 31 -1.75 -6.76 1.39
C ALA A 31 -1.61 -8.27 1.60
N THR A 32 -1.07 -8.98 0.61
CA THR A 32 -0.78 -10.42 0.74
C THR A 32 0.36 -10.75 1.69
N GLU A 33 1.25 -9.78 1.96
CA GLU A 33 2.43 -9.95 2.80
C GLU A 33 2.20 -9.60 4.29
N VAL A 34 0.96 -9.32 4.70
CA VAL A 34 0.65 -9.06 6.12
C VAL A 34 0.88 -10.34 6.93
N ALA A 35 1.75 -10.27 7.94
CA ALA A 35 2.15 -11.40 8.79
C ALA A 35 2.67 -12.64 8.01
N HIS A 36 3.12 -12.43 6.77
CA HIS A 36 3.72 -13.47 5.94
C HIS A 36 4.80 -12.87 5.02
N ARG A 37 6.07 -13.09 5.35
CA ARG A 37 7.19 -12.52 4.61
C ARG A 37 7.41 -13.23 3.26
N VAL A 38 7.08 -12.55 2.17
CA VAL A 38 7.32 -13.01 0.78
C VAL A 38 8.31 -12.12 0.05
N GLY A 39 8.22 -10.80 0.22
CA GLY A 39 8.98 -9.81 -0.56
C GLY A 39 9.24 -8.51 0.21
N GLY A 40 9.38 -7.43 -0.56
CA GLY A 40 9.69 -6.10 -0.03
C GLY A 40 8.52 -5.45 0.71
N ILE A 41 7.28 -5.79 0.36
CA ILE A 41 6.07 -5.15 0.91
C ILE A 41 5.93 -5.47 2.40
N TYR A 42 6.30 -6.69 2.81
CA TYR A 42 6.42 -7.05 4.23
C TYR A 42 7.27 -6.03 5.00
N SER A 43 8.44 -5.65 4.46
CA SER A 43 9.34 -4.69 5.09
C SER A 43 8.76 -3.28 5.10
N VAL A 44 8.10 -2.87 4.02
CA VAL A 44 7.42 -1.56 3.93
C VAL A 44 6.34 -1.46 5.01
N ILE A 45 5.40 -2.41 5.05
CA ILE A 45 4.31 -2.38 6.04
C ILE A 45 4.87 -2.46 7.46
N LYS A 46 5.83 -3.37 7.71
CA LYS A 46 6.43 -3.55 9.04
C LYS A 46 7.15 -2.32 9.54
N SER A 47 7.88 -1.61 8.68
CA SER A 47 8.60 -0.39 9.05
C SER A 47 7.68 0.83 9.19
N LYS A 48 6.55 0.84 8.48
CA LYS A 48 5.51 1.88 8.54
C LYS A 48 4.52 1.68 9.70
N ALA A 49 4.38 0.46 10.22
CA ALA A 49 3.43 0.14 11.29
C ALA A 49 3.55 1.06 12.53
N PRO A 50 4.74 1.39 13.07
CA PRO A 50 4.86 2.22 14.27
C PRO A 50 4.30 3.63 14.11
N VAL A 51 4.56 4.28 12.97
CA VAL A 51 4.05 5.64 12.72
C VAL A 51 2.53 5.60 12.48
N THR A 52 2.04 4.56 11.78
CA THR A 52 0.61 4.41 11.49
C THR A 52 -0.18 4.12 12.77
N THR A 53 0.33 3.26 13.66
CA THR A 53 -0.32 2.97 14.93
C THR A 53 -0.25 4.14 15.91
N ALA A 54 0.81 4.96 15.87
CA ALA A 54 0.88 6.19 16.64
C ALA A 54 -0.23 7.19 16.25
N GLU A 55 -0.60 7.25 14.97
CA GLU A 55 -1.66 8.14 14.48
C GLU A 55 -3.08 7.54 14.66
N TYR A 56 -3.26 6.28 14.29
CA TYR A 56 -4.59 5.66 14.25
C TYR A 56 -4.97 4.89 15.51
N GLY A 57 -4.00 4.39 16.27
CA GLY A 57 -4.23 3.51 17.41
C GLY A 57 -5.06 2.28 17.00
N GLU A 58 -6.16 2.04 17.71
CA GLU A 58 -7.05 0.90 17.45
C GLU A 58 -7.91 1.05 16.17
N ARG A 59 -7.90 2.21 15.52
CA ARG A 59 -8.63 2.45 14.26
C ARG A 59 -7.92 1.87 13.04
N TYR A 60 -6.70 1.35 13.22
CA TYR A 60 -5.89 0.77 12.17
C TYR A 60 -5.84 -0.74 12.28
N THR A 61 -6.24 -1.43 11.21
CA THR A 61 -6.20 -2.89 11.10
C THR A 61 -5.62 -3.31 9.77
N LEU A 62 -4.61 -4.16 9.81
CA LEU A 62 -4.04 -4.79 8.63
C LEU A 62 -4.84 -6.04 8.25
N ILE A 63 -5.06 -6.27 6.96
CA ILE A 63 -5.78 -7.43 6.44
C ILE A 63 -4.90 -8.22 5.48
N GLY A 64 -4.83 -9.55 5.67
CA GLY A 64 -4.02 -10.43 4.83
C GLY A 64 -4.57 -11.86 4.74
N PRO A 65 -4.01 -12.70 3.87
CA PRO A 65 -4.26 -14.13 3.86
C PRO A 65 -3.59 -14.80 5.07
N LEU A 66 -4.25 -15.79 5.66
CA LEU A 66 -3.74 -16.54 6.79
C LEU A 66 -2.75 -17.60 6.33
N ASN A 67 -1.48 -17.42 6.67
CA ASN A 67 -0.51 -18.50 6.68
C ASN A 67 -0.32 -19.00 8.13
N HIS A 68 -0.82 -20.21 8.41
CA HIS A 68 -0.77 -20.78 9.76
C HIS A 68 0.64 -20.91 10.35
N GLN A 69 1.66 -21.14 9.52
CA GLN A 69 3.03 -21.32 10.00
C GLN A 69 3.63 -19.99 10.46
N SER A 70 3.49 -18.92 9.66
CA SER A 70 4.00 -17.60 10.05
C SER A 70 3.14 -16.96 11.13
N ALA A 71 1.81 -17.10 11.06
CA ALA A 71 0.91 -16.54 12.07
C ALA A 71 1.15 -17.11 13.47
N ALA A 72 1.52 -18.39 13.61
CA ALA A 72 1.84 -18.99 14.89
C ALA A 72 3.04 -18.36 15.62
N VAL A 73 3.92 -17.67 14.88
CA VAL A 73 5.13 -17.02 15.43
C VAL A 73 4.96 -15.50 15.47
N GLU A 74 4.29 -14.93 14.47
CA GLU A 74 4.20 -13.49 14.29
C GLU A 74 2.94 -12.88 14.91
N VAL A 75 1.89 -13.66 15.23
CA VAL A 75 0.59 -13.10 15.63
C VAL A 75 0.16 -13.63 16.99
N GLU A 76 -0.20 -12.70 17.87
CA GLU A 76 -0.93 -13.00 19.11
C GLU A 76 -2.43 -12.91 18.82
N GLU A 77 -3.15 -14.03 18.96
CA GLU A 77 -4.60 -14.08 18.77
C GLU A 77 -5.33 -13.30 19.86
N LEU A 78 -6.32 -12.51 19.46
CA LEU A 78 -7.09 -11.64 20.36
C LEU A 78 -8.57 -11.68 19.97
N GLU A 79 -9.42 -11.28 20.91
CA GLU A 79 -10.83 -11.03 20.61
C GLU A 79 -11.04 -9.57 20.17
N PRO A 80 -11.89 -9.31 19.17
CA PRO A 80 -12.22 -7.95 18.73
C PRO A 80 -12.95 -7.18 19.83
N THR A 81 -12.38 -6.04 20.22
CA THR A 81 -12.98 -5.13 21.22
C THR A 81 -14.05 -4.22 20.61
N VAL A 82 -13.98 -3.97 19.31
CA VAL A 82 -14.94 -3.14 18.57
C VAL A 82 -16.18 -3.99 18.23
N PRO A 83 -17.39 -3.62 18.70
CA PRO A 83 -18.61 -4.41 18.48
C PRO A 83 -18.93 -4.65 17.00
N GLU A 84 -18.75 -3.64 16.16
CA GLU A 84 -19.00 -3.69 14.72
C GLU A 84 -18.06 -4.69 14.04
N LEU A 85 -16.79 -4.73 14.46
CA LEU A 85 -15.81 -5.69 13.98
C LEU A 85 -16.13 -7.11 14.45
N ALA A 86 -16.49 -7.26 15.72
CA ALA A 86 -16.88 -8.55 16.30
C ALA A 86 -18.12 -9.13 15.58
N ALA A 87 -19.15 -8.32 15.36
CA ALA A 87 -20.35 -8.71 14.63
C ALA A 87 -20.03 -9.14 13.18
N THR A 88 -19.15 -8.40 12.51
CA THR A 88 -18.69 -8.73 11.14
C THR A 88 -17.96 -10.07 11.11
N ILE A 89 -16.99 -10.28 12.00
CA ILE A 89 -16.21 -11.52 12.09
C ILE A 89 -17.13 -12.70 12.40
N ASN A 90 -18.06 -12.55 13.35
CA ASN A 90 -19.00 -13.61 13.71
C ASN A 90 -19.94 -13.96 12.54
N SER A 91 -20.49 -12.96 11.86
CA SER A 91 -21.32 -13.15 10.66
C SER A 91 -20.59 -13.96 9.59
N MET A 92 -19.31 -13.67 9.33
CA MET A 92 -18.51 -14.44 8.37
C MET A 92 -18.13 -15.84 8.86
N LYS A 93 -17.78 -15.99 10.15
CA LYS A 93 -17.50 -17.30 10.77
C LYS A 93 -18.72 -18.22 10.73
N GLU A 94 -19.93 -17.69 10.94
CA GLU A 94 -21.20 -18.43 10.83
C GLU A 94 -21.44 -18.97 9.40
N ARG A 95 -20.89 -18.32 8.37
CA ARG A 95 -20.92 -18.82 6.98
C ARG A 95 -19.77 -19.77 6.64
N GLY A 96 -18.97 -20.14 7.65
CA GLY A 96 -17.89 -21.10 7.57
C GLY A 96 -16.59 -20.53 6.99
N ILE A 97 -16.34 -19.22 7.15
CA ILE A 97 -15.07 -18.59 6.80
C ILE A 97 -14.13 -18.62 8.01
N GLY A 98 -12.93 -19.15 7.82
CA GLY A 98 -11.86 -19.12 8.83
C GLY A 98 -11.25 -17.73 8.91
N ILE A 99 -11.22 -17.14 10.11
CA ILE A 99 -10.68 -15.81 10.37
C ILE A 99 -9.90 -15.85 11.67
N LEU A 100 -8.65 -15.36 11.63
CA LEU A 100 -7.82 -15.09 12.79
C LEU A 100 -7.73 -13.58 12.98
N TYR A 101 -8.17 -13.09 14.15
CA TYR A 101 -7.98 -11.71 14.55
C TYR A 101 -6.94 -11.64 15.67
N GLY A 102 -6.08 -10.63 15.62
CA GLY A 102 -4.96 -10.59 16.55
C GLY A 102 -4.14 -9.32 16.48
N ARG A 103 -2.93 -9.43 17.01
CA ARG A 103 -1.92 -8.37 17.04
C ARG A 103 -0.64 -8.89 16.43
N TRP A 104 -0.08 -8.14 15.49
CA TRP A 104 1.19 -8.49 14.88
C TRP A 104 2.33 -8.13 15.83
N LEU A 105 3.18 -9.10 16.15
CA LEU A 105 4.31 -9.00 17.08
C LEU A 105 5.51 -8.29 16.43
N ILE A 106 5.28 -7.04 16.02
CA ILE A 106 6.26 -6.11 15.48
C ILE A 106 6.19 -4.79 16.26
N GLU A 107 7.15 -3.90 16.00
CA GLU A 107 7.12 -2.53 16.53
C GLU A 107 5.81 -1.83 16.14
N GLY A 108 5.18 -1.13 17.09
CA GLY A 108 3.86 -0.52 16.92
C GLY A 108 2.67 -1.44 17.21
N ALA A 109 2.87 -2.77 17.20
CA ALA A 109 1.89 -3.79 17.55
C ALA A 109 0.47 -3.58 16.93
N PRO A 110 0.36 -3.44 15.59
CA PRO A 110 -0.91 -3.18 14.92
C PRO A 110 -1.89 -4.36 15.03
N ARG A 111 -3.20 -4.07 14.93
CA ARG A 111 -4.22 -5.11 14.79
C ARG A 111 -4.11 -5.76 13.41
N VAL A 112 -4.34 -7.07 13.36
CA VAL A 112 -4.37 -7.85 12.12
C VAL A 112 -5.65 -8.68 12.04
N LEU A 113 -6.17 -8.83 10.83
CA LEU A 113 -7.28 -9.71 10.48
C LEU A 113 -6.87 -10.57 9.29
N LEU A 114 -6.69 -11.87 9.55
CA LEU A 114 -6.16 -12.82 8.58
C LEU A 114 -7.25 -13.79 8.14
N PHE A 115 -7.46 -13.90 6.83
CA PHE A 115 -8.45 -14.80 6.24
C PHE A 115 -7.85 -16.15 5.86
N ASP A 116 -8.42 -17.24 6.36
CA ASP A 116 -8.13 -18.57 5.83
C ASP A 116 -8.85 -18.77 4.49
N THR A 117 -8.17 -18.43 3.41
CA THR A 117 -8.68 -18.51 2.04
C THR A 117 -9.15 -19.92 1.70
N LYS A 118 -8.53 -20.98 2.25
CA LYS A 118 -8.91 -22.38 2.00
C LYS A 118 -10.37 -22.67 2.33
N THR A 119 -10.91 -22.01 3.36
CA THR A 119 -12.32 -22.17 3.77
C THR A 119 -13.31 -21.62 2.74
N ALA A 120 -12.85 -20.74 1.85
CA ALA A 120 -13.65 -20.07 0.84
C ALA A 120 -13.46 -20.62 -0.58
N TYR A 121 -12.53 -21.55 -0.82
CA TYR A 121 -12.30 -22.16 -2.15
C TYR A 121 -13.54 -22.83 -2.75
N LYS A 122 -14.49 -23.25 -1.91
CA LYS A 122 -15.81 -23.76 -2.34
C LYS A 122 -16.61 -22.76 -3.19
N PHE A 123 -16.31 -21.46 -3.10
CA PHE A 123 -16.95 -20.40 -3.87
C PHE A 123 -16.16 -19.97 -5.12
N LEU A 124 -14.98 -20.55 -5.36
CA LEU A 124 -14.05 -20.08 -6.40
C LEU A 124 -14.70 -20.01 -7.79
N ASP A 125 -15.41 -21.05 -8.22
CA ASP A 125 -16.02 -21.08 -9.55
C ASP A 125 -17.13 -20.02 -9.72
N GLU A 126 -17.92 -19.80 -8.67
CA GLU A 126 -18.94 -18.75 -8.64
C GLU A 126 -18.28 -17.37 -8.73
N TRP A 127 -17.24 -17.14 -7.93
CA TRP A 127 -16.54 -15.86 -7.87
C TRP A 127 -15.74 -15.55 -9.14
N LYS A 128 -15.17 -16.55 -9.81
CA LYS A 128 -14.58 -16.37 -11.15
C LYS A 128 -15.62 -15.93 -12.17
N THR A 129 -16.80 -16.54 -12.13
CA THR A 129 -17.91 -16.18 -13.02
C THR A 129 -18.41 -14.75 -12.75
N ASP A 130 -18.58 -14.38 -11.49
CA ASP A 130 -18.96 -13.02 -11.09
C ASP A 130 -17.88 -12.01 -11.50
N LEU A 131 -16.60 -12.31 -11.31
CA LEU A 131 -15.49 -11.41 -11.62
C LEU A 131 -15.43 -11.09 -13.13
N TRP A 132 -15.66 -12.09 -13.98
CA TRP A 132 -15.81 -11.89 -15.42
C TRP A 132 -16.98 -10.96 -15.76
N ASN A 133 -18.13 -11.16 -15.11
CA ASN A 133 -19.33 -10.34 -15.35
C ASN A 133 -19.17 -8.89 -14.83
N VAL A 134 -18.42 -8.70 -13.75
CA VAL A 134 -18.23 -7.41 -13.10
C VAL A 134 -17.14 -6.57 -13.78
N ALA A 135 -16.00 -7.18 -14.08
CA ALA A 135 -14.78 -6.49 -14.50
C ALA A 135 -14.16 -7.05 -15.79
N SER A 136 -14.74 -8.09 -16.40
CA SER A 136 -14.22 -8.74 -17.62
C SER A 136 -12.78 -9.23 -17.49
N ILE A 137 -12.43 -9.69 -16.29
CA ILE A 137 -11.11 -10.25 -15.99
C ILE A 137 -11.16 -11.77 -16.21
N PRO A 138 -10.37 -12.33 -17.15
CA PRO A 138 -10.27 -13.78 -17.31
C PRO A 138 -9.48 -14.39 -16.14
N SER A 139 -9.76 -15.65 -15.79
CA SER A 139 -9.05 -16.34 -14.70
C SER A 139 -8.80 -17.82 -15.07
N PRO A 140 -7.65 -18.14 -15.67
CA PRO A 140 -7.30 -19.51 -16.03
C PRO A 140 -7.38 -20.46 -14.82
N PRO A 141 -7.82 -21.72 -14.97
CA PRO A 141 -7.98 -22.64 -13.85
C PRO A 141 -6.64 -23.06 -13.22
N ASN A 142 -5.57 -23.05 -14.01
CA ASN A 142 -4.23 -23.54 -13.65
C ASN A 142 -3.32 -22.50 -13.00
N ASP A 143 -3.81 -21.28 -12.73
CA ASP A 143 -3.04 -20.25 -12.04
C ASP A 143 -3.50 -20.14 -10.58
N ASP A 144 -2.81 -20.86 -9.70
CA ASP A 144 -3.11 -20.88 -8.26
C ASP A 144 -2.93 -19.51 -7.59
N GLU A 145 -2.00 -18.69 -8.05
CA GLU A 145 -1.75 -17.35 -7.49
C GLU A 145 -2.92 -16.41 -7.82
N THR A 146 -3.44 -16.49 -9.05
CA THR A 146 -4.65 -15.77 -9.43
C THR A 146 -5.87 -16.30 -8.70
N ASN A 147 -6.00 -17.62 -8.52
CA ASN A 147 -7.09 -18.23 -7.75
C ASN A 147 -7.10 -17.70 -6.31
N GLU A 148 -5.93 -17.67 -5.68
CA GLU A 148 -5.75 -17.17 -4.32
C GLU A 148 -6.11 -15.68 -4.22
N ALA A 149 -5.63 -14.85 -5.15
CA ALA A 149 -5.96 -13.42 -5.21
C ALA A 149 -7.46 -13.16 -5.37
N ILE A 150 -8.15 -13.99 -6.17
CA ILE A 150 -9.61 -13.89 -6.35
C ILE A 150 -10.32 -14.23 -5.03
N VAL A 151 -10.00 -15.36 -4.40
CA VAL A 151 -10.61 -15.78 -3.13
C VAL A 151 -10.39 -14.71 -2.06
N PHE A 152 -9.14 -14.24 -1.93
CA PHE A 152 -8.79 -13.19 -0.98
C PHE A 152 -9.54 -11.88 -1.24
N GLY A 153 -9.58 -11.41 -2.49
CA GLY A 153 -10.28 -10.17 -2.85
C GLY A 153 -11.79 -10.23 -2.60
N TYR A 154 -12.43 -11.38 -2.85
CA TYR A 154 -13.85 -11.57 -2.55
C TYR A 154 -14.13 -11.61 -1.04
N LEU A 155 -13.26 -12.24 -0.25
CA LEU A 155 -13.36 -12.23 1.21
C LEU A 155 -13.19 -10.81 1.78
N VAL A 156 -12.23 -10.05 1.27
CA VAL A 156 -12.03 -8.65 1.69
C VAL A 156 -13.22 -7.79 1.29
N ALA A 157 -13.73 -7.90 0.06
CA ALA A 157 -14.91 -7.14 -0.38
C ALA A 157 -16.17 -7.52 0.43
N TRP A 158 -16.33 -8.79 0.78
CA TRP A 158 -17.40 -9.24 1.66
C TRP A 158 -17.25 -8.64 3.06
N PHE A 159 -16.07 -8.75 3.67
CA PHE A 159 -15.77 -8.15 4.97
C PHE A 159 -16.06 -6.65 4.99
N LEU A 160 -15.56 -5.89 4.02
CA LEU A 160 -15.79 -4.44 3.95
C LEU A 160 -17.29 -4.14 3.79
N GLY A 161 -18.00 -4.89 2.96
CA GLY A 161 -19.45 -4.74 2.76
C GLY A 161 -20.27 -5.02 4.02
N GLU A 162 -19.92 -6.07 4.75
CA GLU A 162 -20.55 -6.44 6.01
C GLU A 162 -20.18 -5.44 7.12
N PHE A 163 -18.91 -5.04 7.20
CA PHE A 163 -18.43 -4.08 8.20
C PHE A 163 -19.13 -2.73 8.09
N VAL A 164 -19.29 -2.19 6.87
CA VAL A 164 -20.02 -0.93 6.67
C VAL A 164 -21.53 -1.08 6.86
N CYS A 165 -22.07 -2.30 7.00
CA CYS A 165 -23.43 -2.54 7.46
C CYS A 165 -23.58 -2.35 8.97
N HIS A 166 -22.53 -2.61 9.74
CA HIS A 166 -22.50 -2.42 11.20
C HIS A 166 -22.00 -1.04 11.60
N GLU A 167 -20.90 -0.58 10.99
CA GLU A 167 -20.32 0.75 11.21
C GLU A 167 -20.99 1.80 10.30
N LYS A 168 -21.77 2.70 10.91
CA LYS A 168 -22.52 3.77 10.23
C LYS A 168 -22.10 5.18 10.61
N LYS A 169 -21.23 5.33 11.61
CA LYS A 169 -20.82 6.61 12.17
C LYS A 169 -19.55 7.12 11.50
N LYS A 170 -18.53 6.26 11.36
CA LYS A 170 -17.20 6.65 10.89
C LYS A 170 -16.97 6.33 9.42
N ALA A 171 -16.21 7.18 8.74
CA ALA A 171 -15.72 6.90 7.40
C ALA A 171 -14.72 5.74 7.46
N VAL A 172 -14.66 4.95 6.39
CA VAL A 172 -13.80 3.76 6.31
C VAL A 172 -12.92 3.89 5.07
N ILE A 173 -11.61 3.83 5.28
CA ILE A 173 -10.60 3.82 4.22
C ILE A 173 -10.06 2.40 4.09
N ALA A 174 -10.02 1.88 2.87
CA ALA A 174 -9.43 0.60 2.52
C ALA A 174 -8.25 0.84 1.55
N HIS A 175 -7.03 0.61 2.03
CA HIS A 175 -5.80 0.83 1.30
C HIS A 175 -5.19 -0.49 0.85
N PHE A 176 -5.18 -0.74 -0.46
CA PHE A 176 -4.71 -1.98 -1.07
C PHE A 176 -3.30 -1.82 -1.64
N HIS A 177 -2.44 -2.80 -1.36
CA HIS A 177 -1.10 -2.89 -1.92
C HIS A 177 -1.01 -4.04 -2.91
N GLU A 178 -0.53 -3.72 -4.11
CA GLU A 178 -0.33 -4.65 -5.23
C GLU A 178 -1.57 -5.35 -5.80
N TRP A 179 -1.42 -5.81 -7.04
CA TRP A 179 -2.48 -6.48 -7.80
C TRP A 179 -3.04 -7.72 -7.09
N LEU A 180 -2.21 -8.43 -6.30
CA LEU A 180 -2.62 -9.61 -5.54
C LEU A 180 -3.72 -9.31 -4.51
N ALA A 181 -3.73 -8.10 -3.92
CA ALA A 181 -4.82 -7.64 -3.05
C ALA A 181 -5.88 -6.83 -3.82
N GLY A 182 -5.62 -6.51 -5.08
CA GLY A 182 -6.39 -5.56 -5.88
C GLY A 182 -7.76 -6.04 -6.37
N VAL A 183 -8.06 -7.34 -6.30
CA VAL A 183 -9.35 -7.89 -6.81
C VAL A 183 -10.57 -7.30 -6.08
N ALA A 184 -10.43 -6.92 -4.81
CA ALA A 184 -11.53 -6.31 -4.04
C ALA A 184 -11.95 -4.94 -4.57
N LEU A 185 -11.06 -4.18 -5.22
CA LEU A 185 -11.31 -2.82 -5.69
C LEU A 185 -12.45 -2.72 -6.72
N PRO A 186 -12.43 -3.46 -7.86
CA PRO A 186 -13.53 -3.45 -8.81
C PRO A 186 -14.84 -3.94 -8.17
N LEU A 187 -14.78 -4.86 -7.22
CA LEU A 187 -15.96 -5.34 -6.48
C LEU A 187 -16.55 -4.22 -5.61
N CYS A 188 -15.72 -3.51 -4.85
CA CYS A 188 -16.15 -2.39 -4.00
C CYS A 188 -16.84 -1.30 -4.83
N LYS A 189 -16.23 -0.92 -5.97
CA LYS A 189 -16.79 0.09 -6.88
C LYS A 189 -18.10 -0.36 -7.52
N LYS A 190 -18.16 -1.59 -8.06
CA LYS A 190 -19.36 -2.11 -8.71
C LYS A 190 -20.53 -2.25 -7.73
N ARG A 191 -20.27 -2.77 -6.53
CA ARG A 191 -21.26 -3.01 -5.48
C ARG A 191 -21.60 -1.73 -4.70
N ARG A 192 -20.91 -0.62 -4.96
CA ARG A 192 -21.07 0.67 -4.25
C ARG A 192 -20.95 0.50 -2.73
N ILE A 193 -19.93 -0.25 -2.32
CA ILE A 193 -19.60 -0.40 -0.91
C ILE A 193 -19.19 0.98 -0.38
N ASP A 194 -19.72 1.35 0.79
CA ASP A 194 -19.57 2.68 1.39
C ASP A 194 -18.20 2.85 2.09
N VAL A 195 -17.13 2.68 1.31
CA VAL A 195 -15.71 2.79 1.70
C VAL A 195 -14.98 3.69 0.70
N THR A 196 -13.94 4.38 1.15
CA THR A 196 -12.98 5.06 0.28
C THR A 196 -11.79 4.14 0.04
N THR A 197 -11.38 4.01 -1.21
CA THR A 197 -10.39 3.02 -1.64
C THR A 197 -9.11 3.67 -2.15
N ILE A 198 -7.97 3.19 -1.67
CA ILE A 198 -6.64 3.60 -2.12
C ILE A 198 -5.95 2.38 -2.72
N PHE A 199 -5.29 2.52 -3.86
CA PHE A 199 -4.45 1.49 -4.45
C PHE A 199 -3.02 2.00 -4.58
N THR A 200 -2.06 1.24 -4.07
CA THR A 200 -0.62 1.49 -4.28
C THR A 200 0.00 0.32 -5.01
N THR A 201 0.59 0.60 -6.17
CA THR A 201 1.50 -0.33 -6.84
C THR A 201 2.94 0.07 -6.52
N HIS A 202 3.73 -0.92 -6.12
CA HIS A 202 5.16 -0.83 -5.85
C HIS A 202 5.97 -1.07 -7.12
N ALA A 203 5.46 -1.89 -8.04
CA ALA A 203 6.01 -2.08 -9.38
C ALA A 203 4.90 -2.48 -10.35
N THR A 204 5.04 -2.10 -11.62
CA THR A 204 4.10 -2.56 -12.65
C THR A 204 4.44 -3.97 -13.11
N LEU A 205 3.42 -4.84 -13.23
CA LEU A 205 3.61 -6.22 -13.68
C LEU A 205 4.31 -6.25 -15.05
N LEU A 206 3.77 -5.51 -16.03
CA LEU A 206 4.37 -5.45 -17.37
C LEU A 206 5.77 -4.83 -17.37
N GLY A 207 6.04 -3.83 -16.52
CA GLY A 207 7.36 -3.20 -16.44
C GLY A 207 8.44 -4.20 -16.08
N ARG A 208 8.21 -5.03 -15.05
CA ARG A 208 9.15 -6.09 -14.63
C ARG A 208 9.49 -7.06 -15.76
N TYR A 209 8.50 -7.47 -16.55
CA TYR A 209 8.70 -8.41 -17.65
C TYR A 209 9.30 -7.78 -18.91
N LEU A 210 9.08 -6.48 -19.15
CA LEU A 210 9.64 -5.77 -20.29
C LEU A 210 11.11 -5.43 -20.07
N CYS A 211 11.49 -4.99 -18.86
CA CYS A 211 12.89 -4.73 -18.51
C CYS A 211 13.77 -5.99 -18.63
N ALA A 212 13.26 -7.16 -18.24
CA ALA A 212 13.98 -8.42 -18.41
C ALA A 212 14.22 -8.81 -19.89
N GLY A 213 13.50 -8.19 -20.84
CA GLY A 213 13.47 -8.56 -22.26
C GLY A 213 14.57 -7.96 -23.13
N SER A 214 15.57 -7.25 -22.57
CA SER A 214 16.62 -6.53 -23.33
C SER A 214 16.05 -5.55 -24.38
N VAL A 215 14.90 -4.94 -24.07
CA VAL A 215 14.28 -3.89 -24.90
C VAL A 215 14.58 -2.53 -24.28
N ASP A 216 14.74 -1.50 -25.11
CA ASP A 216 14.85 -0.12 -24.63
C ASP A 216 13.48 0.33 -24.07
N PHE A 217 13.27 0.07 -22.79
CA PHE A 217 11.97 0.12 -22.13
C PHE A 217 11.44 1.54 -21.97
N TYR A 218 12.19 2.41 -21.29
CA TYR A 218 11.70 3.76 -20.94
C TYR A 218 11.52 4.66 -22.16
N ASN A 219 12.35 4.52 -23.20
CA ASN A 219 12.23 5.33 -24.41
C ASN A 219 11.05 4.92 -25.30
N ASN A 220 10.56 3.69 -25.18
CA ASN A 220 9.48 3.14 -26.02
C ASN A 220 8.17 2.91 -25.28
N LEU A 221 8.07 3.36 -24.03
CA LEU A 221 6.97 3.04 -23.11
C LEU A 221 5.58 3.38 -23.70
N GLN A 222 5.49 4.50 -24.41
CA GLN A 222 4.26 4.97 -25.07
C GLN A 222 3.81 4.13 -26.27
N TRP A 223 4.71 3.34 -26.86
CA TRP A 223 4.45 2.58 -28.10
C TRP A 223 4.09 1.12 -27.85
N PHE A 224 4.18 0.63 -26.61
CA PHE A 224 3.83 -0.75 -26.29
C PHE A 224 2.33 -1.00 -26.37
N ASP A 225 1.96 -2.05 -27.11
CA ASP A 225 0.66 -2.68 -27.02
C ASP A 225 0.63 -3.57 -25.77
N VAL A 226 0.12 -3.01 -24.68
CA VAL A 226 0.06 -3.64 -23.36
C VAL A 226 -0.71 -4.96 -23.36
N ASP A 227 -1.78 -5.08 -24.16
CA ASP A 227 -2.62 -6.27 -24.21
C ASP A 227 -1.88 -7.40 -24.96
N ALA A 228 -1.22 -7.06 -26.08
CA ALA A 228 -0.39 -8.00 -26.82
C ALA A 228 0.85 -8.44 -26.02
N GLU A 229 1.54 -7.52 -25.34
CA GLU A 229 2.74 -7.83 -24.55
C GLU A 229 2.40 -8.70 -23.33
N ALA A 230 1.26 -8.46 -22.66
CA ALA A 230 0.78 -9.32 -21.57
C ALA A 230 0.33 -10.69 -22.08
N GLY A 231 -0.34 -10.74 -23.23
CA GLY A 231 -0.77 -11.98 -23.88
C GLY A 231 0.41 -12.88 -24.29
N LYS A 232 1.43 -12.32 -24.94
CA LYS A 232 2.65 -13.05 -25.35
C LYS A 232 3.37 -13.72 -24.18
N ARG A 233 3.30 -13.12 -22.99
CA ARG A 233 3.95 -13.60 -21.77
C ARG A 233 3.06 -14.48 -20.90
N GLY A 234 1.80 -14.69 -21.28
CA GLY A 234 0.86 -15.50 -20.51
C GLY A 234 0.42 -14.86 -19.19
N ILE A 235 0.57 -13.53 -19.04
CA ILE A 235 0.23 -12.78 -17.81
C ILE A 235 -0.98 -11.86 -17.99
N TYR A 236 -1.72 -12.00 -19.11
CA TYR A 236 -2.84 -11.12 -19.46
C TYR A 236 -3.90 -11.01 -18.35
N HIS A 237 -4.28 -12.11 -17.71
CA HIS A 237 -5.25 -12.09 -16.60
C HIS A 237 -4.73 -11.33 -15.37
N ARG A 238 -3.45 -11.47 -15.04
CA ARG A 238 -2.81 -10.76 -13.91
C ARG A 238 -2.73 -9.26 -14.19
N TYR A 239 -2.32 -8.89 -15.40
CA TYR A 239 -2.31 -7.50 -15.87
C TYR A 239 -3.73 -6.88 -15.84
N CYS A 240 -4.75 -7.63 -16.24
CA CYS A 240 -6.14 -7.18 -16.15
C CYS A 240 -6.56 -6.88 -14.70
N ILE A 241 -6.11 -7.66 -13.71
CA ILE A 241 -6.38 -7.38 -12.29
C ILE A 241 -5.69 -6.09 -11.86
N GLU A 242 -4.40 -5.92 -12.16
CA GLU A 242 -3.62 -4.73 -11.83
C GLU A 242 -4.24 -3.47 -12.42
N ARG A 243 -4.57 -3.50 -13.71
CA ARG A 243 -5.22 -2.38 -14.39
C ARG A 243 -6.62 -2.12 -13.85
N ALA A 244 -7.42 -3.15 -13.61
CA ALA A 244 -8.75 -2.98 -13.04
C ALA A 244 -8.69 -2.37 -11.63
N ALA A 245 -7.75 -2.80 -10.80
CA ALA A 245 -7.49 -2.23 -9.48
C ALA A 245 -7.14 -0.74 -9.57
N ALA A 246 -6.18 -0.40 -10.45
CA ALA A 246 -5.78 0.99 -10.69
C ALA A 246 -6.94 1.87 -11.16
N HIS A 247 -7.85 1.38 -12.02
CA HIS A 247 -9.01 2.17 -12.49
C HIS A 247 -10.22 2.15 -11.54
N ALA A 248 -10.29 1.17 -10.64
CA ALA A 248 -11.40 1.00 -9.74
C ALA A 248 -11.23 1.72 -8.39
N CYS A 249 -10.00 2.00 -7.96
CA CYS A 249 -9.79 2.76 -6.71
C CYS A 249 -10.21 4.23 -6.84
N ASP A 250 -10.48 4.87 -5.70
CA ASP A 250 -10.71 6.32 -5.64
C ASP A 250 -9.38 7.07 -5.80
N VAL A 251 -8.35 6.64 -5.06
CA VAL A 251 -7.00 7.21 -5.13
C VAL A 251 -6.00 6.16 -5.59
N PHE A 252 -5.23 6.47 -6.62
CA PHE A 252 -4.16 5.63 -7.16
C PHE A 252 -2.80 6.25 -6.84
N THR A 253 -1.87 5.44 -6.35
CA THR A 253 -0.54 5.90 -5.94
C THR A 253 0.54 4.91 -6.37
N THR A 254 1.76 5.40 -6.49
CA THR A 254 2.97 4.60 -6.73
C THR A 254 4.03 4.92 -5.68
N VAL A 255 5.09 4.11 -5.60
CA VAL A 255 6.18 4.35 -4.63
C VAL A 255 7.30 5.26 -5.15
N SER A 256 7.33 5.55 -6.45
CA SER A 256 8.32 6.42 -7.06
C SER A 256 7.75 7.18 -8.25
N HIS A 257 8.44 8.26 -8.64
CA HIS A 257 8.10 9.01 -9.87
C HIS A 257 8.33 8.19 -11.14
N ILE A 258 9.34 7.32 -11.16
CA ILE A 258 9.58 6.46 -12.33
C ILE A 258 8.46 5.44 -12.50
N THR A 259 8.03 4.81 -11.41
CA THR A 259 6.87 3.90 -11.42
C THR A 259 5.58 4.66 -11.75
N ALA A 260 5.48 5.95 -11.41
CA ALA A 260 4.34 6.77 -11.80
C ALA A 260 4.26 6.97 -13.32
N TYR A 261 5.40 7.29 -13.94
CA TYR A 261 5.52 7.40 -15.39
C TYR A 261 5.23 6.06 -16.08
N GLU A 262 5.73 4.94 -15.54
CA GLU A 262 5.39 3.59 -15.99
C GLU A 262 3.88 3.33 -15.94
N SER A 263 3.25 3.62 -14.81
CA SER A 263 1.82 3.35 -14.58
C SER A 263 0.92 4.16 -15.49
N GLU A 264 1.28 5.41 -15.79
CA GLU A 264 0.55 6.26 -16.74
C GLU A 264 0.42 5.59 -18.11
N HIS A 265 1.50 4.97 -18.59
CA HIS A 265 1.55 4.34 -19.90
C HIS A 265 1.13 2.87 -19.89
N LEU A 266 1.46 2.10 -18.86
CA LEU A 266 1.17 0.67 -18.80
C LEU A 266 -0.23 0.40 -18.24
N LEU A 267 -0.60 1.07 -17.15
CA LEU A 267 -1.90 0.91 -16.49
C LEU A 267 -2.95 1.90 -17.03
N LYS A 268 -2.55 2.84 -17.89
CA LYS A 268 -3.43 3.83 -18.54
C LYS A 268 -4.16 4.72 -17.51
N ARG A 269 -3.58 4.93 -16.34
CA ARG A 269 -4.03 5.87 -15.31
C ARG A 269 -2.80 6.53 -14.70
N LYS A 270 -2.73 7.86 -14.74
CA LYS A 270 -1.73 8.63 -14.01
C LYS A 270 -2.00 8.52 -12.50
N PRO A 271 -1.02 8.18 -11.65
CA PRO A 271 -1.21 8.19 -10.21
C PRO A 271 -1.52 9.58 -9.68
N ASP A 272 -2.36 9.64 -8.65
CA ASP A 272 -2.74 10.86 -7.94
C ASP A 272 -1.62 11.38 -7.02
N GLY A 273 -0.66 10.52 -6.68
CA GLY A 273 0.52 10.89 -5.89
C GLY A 273 1.55 9.77 -5.73
N VAL A 274 2.71 10.13 -5.19
CA VAL A 274 3.81 9.20 -4.90
C VAL A 274 3.94 9.03 -3.38
N LEU A 275 3.98 7.78 -2.92
CA LEU A 275 4.16 7.37 -1.53
C LEU A 275 5.52 6.66 -1.39
N PRO A 276 6.63 7.41 -1.23
CA PRO A 276 7.96 6.81 -1.18
C PRO A 276 8.14 5.91 0.05
N ASN A 277 8.88 4.82 -0.13
CA ASN A 277 9.15 3.87 0.93
C ASN A 277 10.08 4.49 1.99
N GLY A 278 9.55 4.64 3.20
CA GLY A 278 10.31 5.09 4.37
C GLY A 278 11.08 3.97 5.07
N LEU A 279 12.04 4.36 5.90
CA LEU A 279 12.81 3.45 6.77
C LEU A 279 12.85 4.02 8.19
N ASN A 280 12.85 3.15 9.20
CA ASN A 280 13.06 3.56 10.58
C ASN A 280 14.57 3.84 10.82
N VAL A 281 14.96 5.10 10.76
CA VAL A 281 16.37 5.57 10.81
C VAL A 281 17.04 5.30 12.17
N THR A 282 16.25 5.14 13.24
CA THR A 282 16.79 4.87 14.59
C THR A 282 17.59 3.58 14.69
N LYS A 283 17.36 2.61 13.80
CA LYS A 283 18.13 1.35 13.74
C LYS A 283 19.58 1.53 13.26
N PHE A 284 19.94 2.68 12.67
CA PHE A 284 21.24 2.91 12.04
C PHE A 284 22.01 4.13 12.59
N SER A 285 21.52 4.76 13.66
CA SER A 285 21.97 6.10 14.08
C SER A 285 23.19 6.12 15.02
N ALA A 286 24.07 5.12 14.98
CA ALA A 286 25.30 5.15 15.75
C ALA A 286 26.40 5.89 14.95
N VAL A 287 26.36 7.23 14.95
CA VAL A 287 27.15 8.10 14.04
C VAL A 287 28.67 7.83 14.07
N HIS A 288 29.23 7.54 15.23
CA HIS A 288 30.67 7.24 15.38
C HIS A 288 30.97 5.75 15.21
N GLU A 289 30.05 4.89 15.66
CA GLU A 289 30.17 3.45 15.52
C GLU A 289 30.06 3.01 14.06
N PHE A 290 29.31 3.74 13.24
CA PHE A 290 29.20 3.51 11.80
C PHE A 290 30.57 3.57 11.10
N GLN A 291 31.43 4.53 11.47
CA GLN A 291 32.78 4.62 10.91
C GLN A 291 33.65 3.44 11.33
N ASN A 292 33.53 3.00 12.59
CA ASN A 292 34.25 1.83 13.10
C ASN A 292 33.77 0.54 12.42
N LEU A 293 32.45 0.37 12.29
CA LEU A 293 31.83 -0.76 11.59
C LEU A 293 32.22 -0.77 10.10
N HIS A 294 32.31 0.40 9.46
CA HIS A 294 32.80 0.53 8.10
C HIS A 294 34.25 0.03 7.98
N GLN A 295 35.14 0.46 8.88
CA GLN A 295 36.52 0.00 8.88
C GLN A 295 36.62 -1.52 9.10
N GLN A 296 35.91 -2.06 10.09
CA GLN A 296 35.89 -3.51 10.36
C GLN A 296 35.33 -4.32 9.19
N ALA A 297 34.26 -3.86 8.55
CA ALA A 297 33.70 -4.52 7.38
C ALA A 297 34.67 -4.46 6.18
N LYS A 298 35.34 -3.32 5.98
CA LYS A 298 36.34 -3.14 4.93
C LYS A 298 37.55 -4.07 5.14
N GLU A 299 38.03 -4.20 6.37
CA GLU A 299 39.14 -5.10 6.71
C GLU A 299 38.78 -6.56 6.40
N LYS A 300 37.58 -7.02 6.74
CA LYS A 300 37.10 -8.37 6.38
C LYS A 300 37.01 -8.59 4.87
N ILE A 301 36.60 -7.58 4.11
CA ILE A 301 36.56 -7.66 2.64
C ILE A 301 37.98 -7.78 2.06
N HIS A 302 38.93 -7.03 2.61
CA HIS A 302 40.34 -7.13 2.20
C HIS A 302 40.93 -8.50 2.55
N GLU A 303 40.68 -9.02 3.77
CA GLU A 303 41.13 -10.34 4.20
C GLU A 303 40.61 -11.45 3.28
N PHE A 304 39.34 -11.38 2.87
CA PHE A 304 38.77 -12.31 1.89
C PHE A 304 39.44 -12.21 0.50
N GLY A 305 39.77 -10.99 0.05
CA GLY A 305 40.45 -10.77 -1.22
C GLY A 305 41.89 -11.27 -1.23
N ASP A 306 42.58 -11.19 -0.09
CA ASP A 306 43.96 -11.66 0.06
C ASP A 306 44.03 -13.21 0.18
N GLU A 307 43.02 -13.87 0.76
CA GLU A 307 42.95 -15.34 0.85
C GLU A 307 42.66 -16.03 -0.50
N GLU A 308 41.98 -15.37 -1.45
CA GLU A 308 41.76 -15.91 -2.81
C GLU A 308 42.99 -15.78 -3.73
N GLU A 309 43.92 -14.86 -3.46
CA GLU A 309 45.18 -14.74 -4.22
C GLU A 309 46.15 -15.91 -3.92
N ASP A 310 46.09 -16.50 -2.73
CA ASP A 310 46.99 -17.59 -2.30
C ASP A 310 46.58 -18.99 -2.80
N THR A 311 45.40 -19.16 -3.42
CA THR A 311 44.91 -20.47 -3.91
C THR A 311 45.11 -20.68 -5.42
N ILE A 312 45.56 -19.67 -6.18
CA ILE A 312 45.99 -19.85 -7.58
C ILE A 312 47.50 -20.09 -7.62
N LEU A 313 47.91 -21.29 -7.19
CA LEU A 313 49.27 -21.76 -7.38
C LEU A 313 49.53 -22.09 -8.85
N GLY A 314 50.11 -21.11 -9.56
CA GLY A 314 51.12 -21.39 -10.57
C GLY A 314 50.82 -20.91 -11.98
N VAL A 315 50.90 -19.59 -12.22
CA VAL A 315 51.60 -19.01 -13.38
C VAL A 315 52.07 -17.60 -12.99
N GLU A 316 53.37 -17.32 -13.08
CA GLU A 316 53.88 -15.95 -13.01
C GLU A 316 53.30 -15.10 -14.16
N GLN A 317 52.27 -14.32 -13.89
CA GLN A 317 51.94 -13.16 -14.71
C GLN A 317 51.85 -11.94 -13.82
N LYS A 318 52.84 -11.04 -13.99
CA LYS A 318 52.75 -9.66 -13.49
C LYS A 318 51.57 -8.96 -14.18
N ILE A 319 50.41 -8.97 -13.55
CA ILE A 319 49.27 -8.16 -13.97
C ILE A 319 49.58 -6.72 -13.53
N SER A 320 49.94 -5.88 -14.49
CA SER A 320 49.95 -4.43 -14.29
C SER A 320 48.54 -3.96 -13.91
N ARG A 321 48.47 -3.04 -12.93
CA ARG A 321 47.23 -2.40 -12.45
C ARG A 321 46.21 -2.19 -13.58
N PRO A 322 44.96 -2.66 -13.45
CA PRO A 322 43.95 -2.36 -14.45
C PRO A 322 43.75 -0.84 -14.53
N PHE A 323 43.99 -0.28 -15.71
CA PHE A 323 43.63 1.10 -16.07
C PHE A 323 42.10 1.20 -16.19
N SER A 324 41.40 1.10 -15.07
CA SER A 324 39.96 1.32 -14.96
C SER A 324 39.52 1.30 -13.50
N VAL A 325 40.11 2.16 -12.69
CA VAL A 325 39.47 2.61 -11.45
C VAL A 325 38.95 4.01 -11.75
N PRO A 326 37.65 4.19 -12.07
CA PRO A 326 37.06 5.51 -12.06
C PRO A 326 37.30 6.10 -10.67
N GLY A 327 37.80 7.34 -10.64
CA GLY A 327 37.94 8.08 -9.39
C GLY A 327 36.63 8.05 -8.61
N SER A 328 36.76 7.83 -7.30
CA SER A 328 35.71 7.86 -6.29
C SER A 328 34.45 8.65 -6.72
N PRO A 329 33.28 8.01 -6.84
CA PRO A 329 32.04 8.75 -7.07
C PRO A 329 31.73 9.63 -5.86
N ARG A 330 31.95 10.94 -6.03
CA ARG A 330 31.27 11.95 -5.22
C ARG A 330 29.77 11.78 -5.47
N ASP A 331 29.02 11.69 -4.37
CA ASP A 331 27.55 11.68 -4.28
C ASP A 331 26.81 10.57 -5.06
N ARG A 332 26.84 9.36 -4.51
CA ARG A 332 25.65 8.48 -4.51
C ARG A 332 24.91 8.65 -3.19
N SER A 333 24.08 9.68 -3.08
CA SER A 333 23.04 9.79 -2.06
C SER A 333 21.71 9.24 -2.58
N GLY A 334 21.74 8.06 -3.20
CA GLY A 334 20.54 7.27 -3.47
C GLY A 334 20.48 6.15 -2.44
N MET A 335 19.80 6.36 -1.33
CA MET A 335 19.51 5.29 -0.38
C MET A 335 18.69 4.22 -1.13
N MET A 336 19.26 3.03 -1.33
CA MET A 336 18.51 1.86 -1.79
C MET A 336 17.36 1.62 -0.81
N THR A 337 16.14 1.63 -1.32
CA THR A 337 14.95 1.33 -0.55
C THR A 337 14.72 -0.18 -0.52
N PRO A 338 14.03 -0.73 0.49
CA PRO A 338 13.71 -2.15 0.53
C PRO A 338 12.92 -2.70 -0.68
N GLY A 339 12.35 -1.83 -1.52
CA GLY A 339 11.71 -2.19 -2.79
C GLY A 339 12.68 -2.42 -3.95
N ASP A 340 13.95 -2.06 -3.79
CA ASP A 340 15.01 -2.26 -4.79
C ASP A 340 15.68 -3.65 -4.66
N PHE A 341 15.25 -4.46 -3.69
CA PHE A 341 15.72 -5.85 -3.54
C PHE A 341 14.79 -6.79 -4.29
N ALA A 342 15.39 -7.67 -5.11
CA ALA A 342 14.65 -8.71 -5.80
C ALA A 342 13.82 -9.54 -4.81
N SER A 343 12.50 -9.56 -4.99
CA SER A 343 11.57 -10.32 -4.14
C SER A 343 11.77 -11.84 -4.34
N LEU A 344 11.38 -12.68 -3.36
CA LEU A 344 11.37 -14.15 -3.57
C LEU A 344 10.43 -14.55 -4.71
N GLN A 345 9.49 -13.68 -5.08
CA GLN A 345 8.64 -13.82 -6.26
C GLN A 345 9.47 -13.70 -7.55
N GLU A 346 10.41 -12.76 -7.62
CA GLU A 346 11.37 -12.61 -8.74
C GLU A 346 12.32 -13.81 -8.88
N GLY A 347 12.80 -14.35 -7.74
CA GLY A 347 13.65 -15.55 -7.75
C GLY A 347 12.94 -16.80 -8.29
N ARG A 348 11.61 -16.88 -8.17
CA ARG A 348 10.80 -17.97 -8.77
C ARG A 348 10.54 -17.76 -10.26
N GLU A 349 10.55 -16.51 -10.73
CA GLU A 349 10.29 -16.13 -12.12
C GLU A 349 11.57 -15.94 -12.97
N GLY A 350 12.76 -15.89 -12.34
CA GLY A 350 14.06 -15.86 -13.03
C GLY A 350 14.39 -14.55 -13.76
N LEU A 351 13.84 -13.42 -13.29
CA LEU A 351 13.94 -12.11 -13.96
C LEU A 351 15.16 -11.30 -13.47
N SER A 352 15.86 -10.62 -14.39
CA SER A 352 16.92 -9.64 -14.08
C SER A 352 16.37 -8.21 -14.09
N THR A 353 16.65 -7.41 -13.07
CA THR A 353 16.08 -6.07 -12.84
C THR A 353 17.10 -4.93 -12.96
N GLU A 354 18.28 -5.18 -13.54
CA GLU A 354 19.39 -4.20 -13.62
C GLU A 354 18.99 -2.86 -14.29
N ASP A 355 18.11 -2.91 -15.29
CA ASP A 355 17.61 -1.73 -16.00
C ASP A 355 16.70 -0.83 -15.13
N TYR A 356 16.07 -1.38 -14.07
CA TYR A 356 15.23 -0.64 -13.13
C TYR A 356 16.07 0.34 -12.28
N VAL A 357 17.34 0.00 -12.04
CA VAL A 357 18.23 0.74 -11.13
C VAL A 357 19.03 1.83 -11.86
N ALA A 358 19.18 1.73 -13.19
CA ALA A 358 20.15 2.51 -13.94
C ALA A 358 19.59 3.76 -14.63
N TRP A 359 18.27 3.88 -14.83
CA TRP A 359 17.68 4.96 -15.63
C TRP A 359 17.23 6.17 -14.79
N LYS A 360 17.39 7.39 -15.32
CA LYS A 360 16.97 8.65 -14.69
C LYS A 360 15.96 9.37 -15.60
N LEU A 361 14.89 9.88 -15.00
CA LEU A 361 13.99 10.82 -15.67
C LEU A 361 14.78 12.06 -16.13
N PRO A 362 14.56 12.56 -17.36
CA PRO A 362 14.99 13.90 -17.73
C PRO A 362 14.40 14.90 -16.74
N GLU A 363 15.20 15.85 -16.27
CA GLU A 363 14.71 16.95 -15.42
C GLU A 363 13.67 17.73 -16.23
N GLU A 364 12.40 17.67 -15.84
CA GLU A 364 11.42 18.65 -16.30
C GLU A 364 11.84 20.01 -15.74
N GLU A 365 12.00 21.01 -16.60
CA GLU A 365 12.18 22.40 -16.16
C GLU A 365 10.94 22.81 -15.35
N ASP A 366 11.07 22.80 -14.03
CA ASP A 366 10.04 23.25 -13.08
C ASP A 366 9.61 24.69 -13.43
N PRO A 367 8.33 24.94 -13.78
CA PRO A 367 7.79 26.29 -13.77
C PRO A 367 7.54 26.68 -12.30
N GLU A 368 8.48 27.45 -11.75
CA GLU A 368 8.36 28.25 -10.52
C GLU A 368 8.03 27.46 -9.23
N GLU A 369 9.11 26.99 -8.59
CA GLU A 369 9.39 26.99 -7.15
C GLU A 369 8.29 27.63 -6.26
N TYR A 370 7.34 26.84 -5.76
CA TYR A 370 6.43 27.25 -4.68
C TYR A 370 7.19 27.22 -3.33
N PRO A 371 7.50 28.37 -2.69
CA PRO A 371 8.30 28.36 -1.49
C PRO A 371 7.37 28.27 -0.27
N PHE A 372 7.23 27.07 0.31
CA PHE A 372 6.77 26.94 1.70
C PHE A 372 7.99 26.75 2.61
N PRO A 373 8.44 27.79 3.34
CA PRO A 373 9.47 27.59 4.34
C PRO A 373 8.85 26.96 5.60
N LEU A 374 9.10 25.66 5.80
CA LEU A 374 8.89 24.99 7.08
C LEU A 374 9.88 25.56 8.12
N THR A 375 9.45 26.62 8.82
CA THR A 375 10.07 27.03 10.07
C THR A 375 9.09 26.85 11.22
N LEU A 376 9.40 25.92 12.12
CA LEU A 376 8.77 25.81 13.43
C LEU A 376 9.03 27.11 14.22
N ARG A 377 8.07 28.04 14.20
CA ARG A 377 8.12 29.25 15.05
C ARG A 377 7.59 28.93 16.44
N THR A 378 8.48 29.09 17.43
CA THR A 378 8.16 29.17 18.85
C THR A 378 7.13 30.28 19.10
N LYS A 379 6.12 29.99 19.90
CA LYS A 379 4.99 30.88 20.23
C LYS A 379 5.49 32.23 20.76
N ARG A 380 5.32 33.31 19.99
CA ARG A 380 5.46 34.70 20.44
C ARG A 380 4.06 35.30 20.65
N VAL A 381 3.87 35.92 21.81
CA VAL A 381 2.65 36.68 22.16
C VAL A 381 2.59 37.92 21.27
N GLY A 382 1.47 38.09 20.55
CA GLY A 382 1.21 39.24 19.69
C GLY A 382 0.49 40.39 20.43
N PRO A 383 0.55 41.63 19.92
CA PRO A 383 -0.03 42.81 20.55
C PRO A 383 -1.56 42.86 20.40
N PRO A 384 -2.29 43.62 21.24
CA PRO A 384 -3.75 43.60 21.26
C PRO A 384 -4.38 44.25 20.03
N SER A 385 -5.57 43.76 19.68
CA SER A 385 -6.39 44.18 18.53
C SER A 385 -6.93 45.62 18.71
N PRO A 386 -7.01 46.44 17.65
CA PRO A 386 -7.40 47.84 17.73
C PRO A 386 -8.94 48.04 17.77
N LEU A 387 -9.63 47.32 18.64
CA LEU A 387 -11.06 47.54 18.93
C LEU A 387 -11.39 47.67 20.43
N ASP A 388 -10.39 47.57 21.31
CA ASP A 388 -10.57 47.86 22.74
C ASP A 388 -10.11 49.29 23.06
N GLY A 389 -11.01 50.27 22.89
CA GLY A 389 -10.66 51.66 23.20
C GLY A 389 -11.70 52.71 22.87
N VAL A 390 -12.91 52.62 23.44
CA VAL A 390 -13.78 53.80 23.61
C VAL A 390 -14.15 53.91 25.08
N PRO A 391 -13.78 55.00 25.80
CA PRO A 391 -14.09 55.17 27.21
C PRO A 391 -15.46 55.85 27.37
N LEU A 392 -16.32 55.29 28.21
CA LEU A 392 -17.45 56.01 28.79
C LEU A 392 -17.29 56.04 30.31
N GLN A 393 -17.12 57.25 30.84
CA GLN A 393 -16.97 57.57 32.26
C GLN A 393 -18.27 57.34 33.05
N PRO A 394 -18.20 57.21 34.39
CA PRO A 394 -19.31 56.79 35.24
C PRO A 394 -20.02 57.96 35.91
N THR A 395 -21.36 57.91 36.03
CA THR A 395 -22.10 58.63 37.09
C THR A 395 -23.41 57.92 37.47
N ASN A 396 -23.44 57.47 38.73
CA ASN A 396 -24.53 57.44 39.71
C ASN A 396 -26.01 57.57 39.29
N GLY A 397 -26.83 56.67 39.84
CA GLY A 397 -27.93 57.10 40.73
C GLY A 397 -29.37 56.78 40.32
N ASN A 398 -30.03 56.00 41.18
CA ASN A 398 -31.48 55.96 41.48
C ASN A 398 -32.49 55.44 40.44
N GLY A 399 -33.24 54.42 40.88
CA GLY A 399 -34.67 54.63 41.13
C GLY A 399 -35.69 53.88 40.27
N THR A 400 -36.39 52.96 40.95
CA THR A 400 -37.86 52.74 40.91
C THR A 400 -38.55 52.10 39.69
N SER A 401 -39.31 51.03 40.00
CA SER A 401 -40.69 50.69 39.53
C SER A 401 -40.93 50.50 38.02
N SER A 402 -41.78 49.63 37.49
CA SER A 402 -42.90 48.82 37.96
C SER A 402 -43.44 48.06 36.75
N SER A 403 -44.03 46.88 36.99
CA SER A 403 -45.18 46.27 36.28
C SER A 403 -45.37 46.50 34.77
N SER A 404 -45.36 45.40 34.02
CA SER A 404 -46.55 44.88 33.31
C SER A 404 -46.27 43.49 32.76
#